data_AF-A0AA45G9Z8-F1
#
_entry.id   AF-A0AA45G9Z8-F1
#
_cell.length_a   1.000
_cell.length_b   1.000
_cell.length_c   1.000
_cell.angle_alpha   90.00
_cell.angle_beta   90.00
_cell.angle_gamma   90.00
#
_symmetry.space_group_name_H-M   'P 1'
#
loop_
_entity.id
_entity.type
_entity.pdbx_description
1 polymer ?
#
loop_
_entity_poly.entity_id
_entity_poly.type
_entity_poly.pdbx_seq_one_letter_code
_entity_poly.pdbx_strand_id
1 'polypeptide(L)'
;MPGSPAEEYLRTRGLLVDGIERYALGYVDEPLPEHSHLRGTLAIPYLRPGDCCSIRFRCLEDHDHQGHGKYNTVAGDRPWLYNTAALGGDVVGIAEGELDAIAGSRVIPTVGVPGVTSWRPSWDRLFEGYQRIVVFADGDEPGWKFGRSLAGKLDNVSLVKFSDGDDVASFVQREGVEALEEMVG
;
A
#
# COMPACT_ATOMS: atom_id res chain seq x y z
N MET A 1 -3.83 3.06 -18.50
CA MET A 1 -5.02 2.62 -17.75
C MET A 1 -6.23 3.17 -18.50
N PRO A 2 -7.45 2.62 -18.42
CA PRO A 2 -7.97 1.47 -19.21
C PRO A 2 -7.13 1.00 -20.43
N GLY A 3 -7.27 -0.27 -20.82
CA GLY A 3 -6.61 -0.91 -21.96
C GLY A 3 -5.10 -1.12 -21.84
N SER A 4 -4.50 -0.77 -20.69
CA SER A 4 -3.04 -0.82 -20.50
C SER A 4 -2.57 -2.07 -19.75
N PRO A 5 -1.29 -2.44 -19.85
CA PRO A 5 -0.71 -3.52 -19.04
C PRO A 5 -0.93 -3.37 -17.53
N ALA A 6 -0.93 -2.15 -16.99
CA ALA A 6 -1.21 -1.92 -15.57
C ALA A 6 -2.65 -2.29 -15.15
N GLU A 7 -3.63 -2.16 -16.05
CA GLU A 7 -5.00 -2.57 -15.74
C GLU A 7 -5.10 -4.09 -15.64
N GLU A 8 -4.47 -4.81 -16.58
CA GLU A 8 -4.41 -6.27 -16.54
C GLU A 8 -3.65 -6.75 -15.30
N TYR A 9 -2.55 -6.08 -14.94
CA TYR A 9 -1.83 -6.36 -13.69
C TYR A 9 -2.71 -6.21 -12.44
N LEU A 10 -3.48 -5.13 -12.33
CA LEU A 10 -4.40 -4.93 -11.21
C LEU A 10 -5.55 -5.95 -11.22
N ARG A 11 -6.06 -6.29 -12.41
CA ARG A 11 -7.13 -7.28 -12.59
C ARG A 11 -6.68 -8.67 -12.15
N THR A 12 -5.52 -9.13 -12.62
CA THR A 12 -4.95 -10.43 -12.24
C THR A 12 -4.73 -10.54 -10.74
N ARG A 13 -4.42 -9.43 -10.05
CA ARG A 13 -4.29 -9.34 -8.59
C ARG A 13 -5.61 -9.12 -7.83
N GLY A 14 -6.75 -9.07 -8.51
CA GLY A 14 -8.05 -8.83 -7.85
C GLY A 14 -8.19 -7.45 -7.23
N LEU A 15 -7.40 -6.46 -7.69
CA LEU A 15 -7.38 -5.08 -7.19
C LEU A 15 -8.21 -4.12 -8.05
N LEU A 16 -8.68 -4.55 -9.22
CA LEU A 16 -9.58 -3.76 -10.08
C LEU A 16 -11.02 -3.87 -9.55
N VAL A 17 -11.30 -3.19 -8.44
CA VAL A 17 -12.58 -3.21 -7.72
C VAL A 17 -13.36 -1.91 -7.86
N ASP A 18 -14.64 -1.90 -7.47
CA ASP A 18 -15.45 -0.70 -7.42
C ASP A 18 -14.79 0.38 -6.53
N GLY A 19 -14.67 1.60 -7.07
CA GLY A 19 -14.02 2.69 -6.38
C GLY A 19 -12.50 2.75 -6.54
N ILE A 20 -11.88 1.91 -7.38
CA ILE A 20 -10.42 1.95 -7.65
C ILE A 20 -9.97 3.30 -8.22
N GLU A 21 -10.87 4.04 -8.89
CA GLU A 21 -10.62 5.36 -9.45
C GLU A 21 -10.22 6.40 -8.41
N ARG A 22 -10.63 6.21 -7.14
CA ARG A 22 -10.29 7.12 -6.02
C ARG A 22 -8.78 7.20 -5.75
N TYR A 23 -8.04 6.16 -6.16
CA TYR A 23 -6.59 6.07 -5.96
C TYR A 23 -5.78 6.71 -7.09
N ALA A 24 -6.46 7.16 -8.16
CA ALA A 24 -5.85 7.80 -9.33
C ALA A 24 -4.66 7.02 -9.93
N LEU A 25 -4.71 5.69 -9.89
CA LEU A 25 -3.65 4.85 -10.45
C LEU A 25 -3.45 5.15 -11.94
N GLY A 26 -2.21 4.99 -12.41
CA GLY A 26 -1.84 5.33 -13.79
C GLY A 26 -0.91 4.30 -14.43
N TYR A 27 -0.68 4.44 -15.73
CA TYR A 27 0.32 3.65 -16.46
C TYR A 27 1.30 4.61 -17.12
N VAL A 28 2.60 4.36 -16.94
CA VAL A 28 3.65 5.19 -17.54
C VAL A 28 3.93 4.70 -18.95
N ASP A 29 3.20 5.22 -19.93
CA ASP A 29 3.42 4.89 -21.35
C ASP A 29 4.52 5.75 -21.96
N GLU A 30 4.35 7.07 -21.96
CA GLU A 30 5.29 8.02 -22.56
C GLU A 30 5.88 8.97 -21.49
N PRO A 31 6.89 8.53 -20.72
CA PRO A 31 7.55 9.41 -19.75
C PRO A 31 8.43 10.44 -20.46
N LEU A 32 8.72 11.54 -19.74
CA LEU A 32 9.76 12.49 -20.12
C LEU A 32 11.13 11.78 -20.27
N PRO A 33 12.05 12.29 -21.11
CA PRO A 33 13.34 11.64 -21.37
C PRO A 33 14.14 11.28 -20.10
N GLU A 34 14.16 12.16 -19.12
CA GLU A 34 14.81 11.98 -17.81
C GLU A 34 14.19 10.85 -16.97
N HIS A 35 12.95 10.48 -17.26
CA HIS A 35 12.17 9.44 -16.59
C HIS A 35 11.93 8.21 -17.49
N SER A 36 12.70 8.08 -18.58
CA SER A 36 12.58 6.97 -19.55
C SER A 36 12.61 5.59 -18.90
N HIS A 37 13.37 5.42 -17.82
CA HIS A 37 13.48 4.18 -17.04
C HIS A 37 12.19 3.78 -16.29
N LEU A 38 11.21 4.69 -16.16
CA LEU A 38 9.91 4.41 -15.52
C LEU A 38 8.85 3.92 -16.52
N ARG A 39 9.16 3.90 -17.82
CA ARG A 39 8.24 3.38 -18.85
C ARG A 39 7.81 1.96 -18.51
N GLY A 40 6.51 1.67 -18.70
CA GLY A 40 5.95 0.34 -18.46
C GLY A 40 5.57 0.06 -17.01
N THR A 41 5.70 1.02 -16.10
CA THR A 41 5.34 0.85 -14.68
C THR A 41 3.90 1.27 -14.38
N LEU A 42 3.33 0.71 -13.30
CA LEU A 42 2.15 1.25 -12.64
C LEU A 42 2.54 2.50 -11.84
N ALA A 43 1.91 3.62 -12.12
CA ALA A 43 2.04 4.85 -11.34
C ALA A 43 1.04 4.85 -10.18
N ILE A 44 1.52 5.16 -8.98
CA ILE A 44 0.77 5.13 -7.73
C ILE A 44 0.91 6.49 -7.05
N PRO A 45 -0.05 7.41 -7.28
CA PRO A 45 0.02 8.77 -6.73
C PRO A 45 -0.27 8.85 -5.24
N TYR A 46 0.47 9.70 -4.54
CA TYR A 46 0.26 10.01 -3.13
C TYR A 46 -0.60 11.26 -3.03
N LEU A 47 -1.91 11.03 -2.98
CA LEU A 47 -2.90 12.09 -2.98
C LEU A 47 -3.01 12.77 -1.61
N ARG A 48 -3.26 14.07 -1.66
CA ARG A 48 -3.65 14.96 -0.56
C ARG A 48 -4.81 15.84 -1.05
N PRO A 49 -5.58 16.48 -0.15
CA PRO A 49 -6.62 17.41 -0.58
C PRO A 49 -6.09 18.46 -1.57
N GLY A 50 -6.48 18.34 -2.84
CA GLY A 50 -6.08 19.24 -3.92
C GLY A 50 -4.65 19.10 -4.46
N ASP A 51 -3.88 18.09 -4.04
CA ASP A 51 -2.46 17.96 -4.43
C ASP A 51 -2.00 16.49 -4.54
N CYS A 52 -0.90 16.25 -5.26
CA CYS A 52 -0.21 14.97 -5.36
C CYS A 52 1.26 15.17 -4.94
N CYS A 53 1.61 14.74 -3.73
CA CYS A 53 2.91 15.07 -3.14
C CYS A 53 4.06 14.15 -3.59
N SER A 54 3.75 12.98 -4.15
CA SER A 54 4.71 12.00 -4.66
C SER A 54 4.01 11.02 -5.61
N ILE A 55 4.77 10.34 -6.45
CA ILE A 55 4.30 9.21 -7.25
C ILE A 55 5.31 8.08 -7.08
N ARG A 56 4.82 6.90 -6.72
CA ARG A 56 5.61 5.66 -6.70
C ARG A 56 5.33 4.85 -7.95
N PHE A 57 6.33 4.12 -8.41
CA PHE A 57 6.28 3.39 -9.68
C PHE A 57 6.55 1.92 -9.44
N ARG A 58 5.54 1.08 -9.68
CA ARG A 58 5.62 -0.37 -9.50
C ARG A 58 5.94 -1.05 -10.84
N CYS A 59 7.01 -1.83 -10.89
CA CYS A 59 7.27 -2.72 -12.02
C CYS A 59 6.12 -3.74 -12.16
N LEU A 60 5.62 -3.94 -13.37
CA LEU A 60 4.55 -4.87 -13.68
C LEU A 60 5.04 -6.30 -13.91
N GLU A 61 6.32 -6.44 -14.28
CA GLU A 61 6.93 -7.73 -14.60
C GLU A 61 7.33 -8.50 -13.34
N ASP A 62 7.25 -9.83 -13.44
CA ASP A 62 7.70 -10.75 -12.40
C ASP A 62 9.05 -11.35 -12.80
N HIS A 63 10.12 -10.74 -12.30
CA HIS A 63 11.51 -11.12 -12.58
C HIS A 63 12.40 -10.77 -11.36
N ASP A 64 13.71 -11.05 -11.44
CA ASP A 64 14.63 -10.82 -10.32
C ASP A 64 14.97 -9.33 -10.06
N HIS A 65 14.38 -8.41 -10.84
CA HIS A 65 14.56 -6.95 -10.71
C HIS A 65 16.05 -6.55 -10.68
N GLN A 66 16.87 -7.20 -11.50
CA GLN A 66 18.29 -6.84 -11.63
C GLN A 66 18.43 -5.60 -12.50
N GLY A 67 18.91 -4.50 -11.93
CA GLY A 67 19.10 -3.22 -12.63
C GLY A 67 17.98 -2.19 -12.44
N HIS A 68 16.88 -2.55 -11.77
CA HIS A 68 15.85 -1.59 -11.32
C HIS A 68 15.09 -2.12 -10.09
N GLY A 69 14.36 -1.27 -9.36
CA GLY A 69 13.60 -1.71 -8.19
C GLY A 69 12.25 -2.35 -8.52
N LYS A 70 11.72 -3.19 -7.61
CA LYS A 70 10.29 -3.58 -7.54
C LYS A 70 9.40 -2.33 -7.54
N TYR A 71 9.77 -1.40 -6.67
CA TYR A 71 9.16 -0.08 -6.50
C TYR A 71 10.24 0.98 -6.72
N ASN A 72 9.91 1.99 -7.50
CA ASN A 72 10.79 3.08 -7.88
C ASN A 72 10.14 4.41 -7.49
N THR A 73 10.98 5.44 -7.34
CA THR A 73 10.54 6.82 -7.12
C THR A 73 11.43 7.78 -7.91
N VAL A 74 11.00 9.02 -8.08
CA VAL A 74 11.81 10.08 -8.67
C VAL A 74 12.90 10.54 -7.70
N ALA A 75 14.01 11.04 -8.25
CA ALA A 75 15.13 11.51 -7.46
C ALA A 75 14.71 12.67 -6.53
N GLY A 76 15.14 12.60 -5.27
CA GLY A 76 14.82 13.62 -4.26
C GLY A 76 13.48 13.44 -3.54
N ASP A 77 12.69 12.43 -3.93
CA ASP A 77 11.47 12.10 -3.20
C ASP A 77 11.77 11.61 -1.79
N ARG A 78 10.78 11.76 -0.91
CA ARG A 78 10.86 11.43 0.51
C ARG A 78 9.80 10.40 0.84
N PRO A 79 10.00 9.54 1.85
CA PRO A 79 8.93 8.69 2.34
C PRO A 79 7.68 9.47 2.73
N TRP A 80 6.54 9.06 2.19
CA TRP A 80 5.21 9.56 2.52
C TRP A 80 4.32 8.40 2.96
N LEU A 81 3.33 8.69 3.79
CA LEU A 81 2.25 7.74 4.07
C LEU A 81 1.26 7.77 2.90
N TYR A 82 0.97 6.59 2.35
CA TYR A 82 0.04 6.39 1.25
C TYR A 82 -1.41 6.39 1.76
N ASN A 83 -2.35 6.80 0.89
CA ASN A 83 -3.79 6.82 1.18
C ASN A 83 -4.18 7.57 2.47
N THR A 84 -3.63 8.77 2.72
CA THR A 84 -3.99 9.53 3.94
C THR A 84 -5.44 9.98 3.99
N ALA A 85 -6.19 9.83 2.90
CA ALA A 85 -7.65 9.99 2.91
C ALA A 85 -8.35 8.94 3.80
N ALA A 86 -7.67 7.83 4.13
CA ALA A 86 -8.13 6.84 5.10
C ALA A 86 -8.08 7.35 6.56
N LEU A 87 -7.39 8.47 6.82
CA LEU A 87 -7.31 9.05 8.16
C LEU A 87 -8.58 9.85 8.49
N GLY A 88 -8.97 9.89 9.78
CA GLY A 88 -10.06 10.73 10.30
C GLY A 88 -11.32 10.00 10.78
N GLY A 89 -11.36 8.67 10.73
CA GLY A 89 -12.43 7.86 11.34
C GLY A 89 -12.08 7.36 12.74
N ASP A 90 -12.93 6.47 13.29
CA ASP A 90 -12.68 5.79 14.57
C ASP A 90 -11.75 4.57 14.45
N VAL A 91 -11.69 3.97 13.25
CA VAL A 91 -10.91 2.78 12.93
C VAL A 91 -10.00 3.06 11.74
N VAL A 92 -8.77 2.56 11.80
CA VAL A 92 -7.80 2.67 10.69
C VAL A 92 -6.94 1.41 10.57
N GLY A 93 -6.68 1.01 9.33
CA GLY A 93 -5.71 -0.02 8.98
C GLY A 93 -4.34 0.57 8.65
N ILE A 94 -3.27 -0.16 8.94
CA ILE A 94 -1.90 0.12 8.50
C ILE A 94 -1.38 -1.12 7.77
N ALA A 95 -0.98 -0.97 6.51
CA ALA A 95 -0.44 -2.04 5.68
C ALA A 95 0.96 -1.72 5.14
N GLU A 96 1.71 -2.77 4.80
CA GLU A 96 3.12 -2.70 4.32
C GLU A 96 3.24 -2.50 2.81
N GLY A 97 2.50 -1.55 2.26
CA GLY A 97 2.62 -1.23 0.85
C GLY A 97 1.44 -0.46 0.34
N GLU A 98 1.59 0.08 -0.86
CA GLU A 98 0.53 0.85 -1.50
C GLU A 98 -0.61 -0.07 -1.97
N LEU A 99 -0.30 -1.24 -2.53
CA LEU A 99 -1.31 -2.20 -3.00
C LEU A 99 -2.02 -2.91 -1.84
N ASP A 100 -1.31 -3.22 -0.75
CA ASP A 100 -1.89 -3.80 0.46
C ASP A 100 -2.83 -2.82 1.14
N ALA A 101 -2.52 -1.53 1.11
CA ALA A 101 -3.42 -0.50 1.60
C ALA A 101 -4.71 -0.39 0.76
N ILE A 102 -4.63 -0.58 -0.56
CA ILE A 102 -5.81 -0.65 -1.43
C ILE A 102 -6.63 -1.89 -1.09
N ALA A 103 -6.00 -3.06 -0.94
CA ALA A 103 -6.67 -4.31 -0.59
C ALA A 103 -7.34 -4.22 0.79
N GLY A 104 -6.62 -3.75 1.82
CA GLY A 104 -7.14 -3.56 3.17
C GLY A 104 -8.25 -2.52 3.26
N SER A 105 -8.19 -1.48 2.41
CA SER A 105 -9.25 -0.45 2.29
C SER A 105 -10.61 -0.98 1.84
N ARG A 106 -10.68 -2.23 1.37
CA ARG A 106 -11.95 -2.91 1.07
C ARG A 106 -12.72 -3.31 2.32
N VAL A 107 -12.02 -3.43 3.46
CA VAL A 107 -12.58 -3.85 4.75
C VAL A 107 -12.62 -2.68 5.74
N ILE A 108 -11.51 -1.97 5.89
CA ILE A 108 -11.38 -0.80 6.76
C ILE A 108 -10.49 0.26 6.10
N PRO A 109 -10.73 1.56 6.29
CA PRO A 109 -9.87 2.60 5.75
C PRO A 109 -8.39 2.35 6.12
N THR A 110 -7.54 2.10 5.13
CA THR A 110 -6.17 1.61 5.38
C THR A 110 -5.13 2.52 4.73
N VAL A 111 -4.11 2.90 5.49
CA VAL A 111 -2.93 3.62 5.01
C VAL A 111 -1.80 2.65 4.63
N GLY A 112 -0.97 3.06 3.67
CA GLY A 112 0.16 2.24 3.20
C GLY A 112 1.52 2.84 3.56
N VAL A 113 2.40 2.01 4.12
CA VAL A 113 3.79 2.38 4.40
C VAL A 113 4.66 1.94 3.22
N PRO A 114 5.44 2.84 2.58
CA PRO A 114 6.31 2.49 1.45
C PRO A 114 7.57 1.72 1.90
N GLY A 115 7.36 0.52 2.44
CA GLY A 115 8.36 -0.30 3.11
C GLY A 115 8.51 0.04 4.60
N VAL A 116 8.54 -0.97 5.47
CA VAL A 116 8.53 -0.81 6.94
C VAL A 116 9.66 0.05 7.51
N THR A 117 10.82 0.04 6.86
CA THR A 117 11.99 0.86 7.26
C THR A 117 11.79 2.34 6.99
N SER A 118 10.80 2.70 6.17
CA SER A 118 10.43 4.08 5.85
C SER A 118 9.55 4.75 6.93
N TRP A 119 9.11 4.00 7.95
CA TRP A 119 8.28 4.55 9.03
C TRP A 119 8.98 5.70 9.74
N ARG A 120 8.24 6.79 9.97
CA ARG A 120 8.75 7.97 10.69
C ARG A 120 8.10 8.08 12.05
N PRO A 121 8.86 8.30 13.14
CA PRO A 121 8.28 8.51 14.47
C PRO A 121 7.26 9.66 14.51
N SER A 122 7.38 10.66 13.63
CA SER A 122 6.38 11.72 13.55
C SER A 122 5.01 11.26 13.05
N TRP A 123 4.90 10.07 12.45
CA TRP A 123 3.63 9.47 12.04
C TRP A 123 2.88 8.84 13.19
N ASP A 124 3.53 8.51 14.32
CA ASP A 124 2.87 7.90 15.48
C ASP A 124 1.67 8.77 15.93
N ARG A 125 1.84 10.10 15.91
CA ARG A 125 0.81 11.10 16.24
C ARG A 125 -0.42 11.08 15.33
N LEU A 126 -0.31 10.55 14.11
CA LEU A 126 -1.44 10.45 13.20
C LEU A 126 -2.46 9.41 13.65
N PHE A 127 -2.05 8.52 14.56
CA PHE A 127 -2.86 7.40 15.03
C PHE A 127 -3.28 7.55 16.51
N GLU A 128 -2.92 8.67 17.14
CA GLU A 128 -3.41 9.00 18.49
C GLU A 128 -4.93 9.20 18.48
N GLY A 129 -5.62 8.62 19.46
CA GLY A 129 -7.07 8.81 19.64
C GLY A 129 -7.97 7.89 18.81
N TYR A 130 -7.41 7.03 17.96
CA TYR A 130 -8.18 5.99 17.28
C TYR A 130 -8.75 4.97 18.29
N GLN A 131 -10.01 4.59 18.10
CA GLN A 131 -10.65 3.56 18.91
C GLN A 131 -10.08 2.18 18.59
N ARG A 132 -9.64 1.98 17.36
CA ARG A 132 -9.02 0.74 16.90
C ARG A 132 -8.03 1.01 15.77
N ILE A 133 -6.84 0.45 15.90
CA ILE A 133 -5.83 0.43 14.85
C ILE A 133 -5.62 -1.03 14.47
N VAL A 134 -5.75 -1.37 13.20
CA VAL A 134 -5.46 -2.70 12.70
C VAL A 134 -4.16 -2.65 11.91
N VAL A 135 -3.16 -3.40 12.34
CA VAL A 135 -1.89 -3.49 11.61
C VAL A 135 -1.86 -4.82 10.89
N PHE A 136 -1.85 -4.73 9.56
CA PHE A 136 -1.64 -5.83 8.65
C PHE A 136 -0.15 -6.08 8.53
N ALA A 137 0.34 -7.12 9.20
CA ALA A 137 1.74 -7.51 9.21
C ALA A 137 1.97 -8.60 8.17
N ASP A 138 2.87 -8.33 7.23
CA ASP A 138 3.24 -9.27 6.18
C ASP A 138 3.78 -10.57 6.79
N GLY A 139 3.67 -11.65 6.02
CA GLY A 139 4.14 -12.99 6.35
C GLY A 139 5.66 -13.14 6.39
N ASP A 140 6.40 -12.12 6.80
CA ASP A 140 7.85 -12.16 6.90
C ASP A 140 8.35 -11.58 8.24
N GLU A 141 9.65 -11.75 8.51
CA GLU A 141 10.26 -11.29 9.76
C GLU A 141 10.28 -9.74 9.88
N PRO A 142 10.64 -8.97 8.83
CA PRO A 142 10.52 -7.51 8.84
C PRO A 142 9.13 -7.01 9.20
N GLY A 143 8.09 -7.54 8.56
CA GLY A 143 6.71 -7.11 8.75
C GLY A 143 6.18 -7.44 10.13
N TRP A 144 6.49 -8.64 10.62
CA TRP A 144 6.15 -9.00 11.99
C TRP A 144 6.83 -8.10 13.04
N LYS A 145 8.12 -7.76 12.84
CA LYS A 145 8.84 -6.84 13.73
C LYS A 145 8.23 -5.44 13.69
N PHE A 146 7.83 -4.97 12.50
CA PHE A 146 7.19 -3.69 12.32
C PHE A 146 5.85 -3.63 13.06
N GLY A 147 4.98 -4.62 12.85
CA GLY A 147 3.70 -4.70 13.54
C GLY A 147 3.83 -4.71 15.06
N ARG A 148 4.76 -5.52 15.61
CA ARG A 148 5.05 -5.51 17.05
C ARG A 148 5.60 -4.18 17.55
N SER A 149 6.39 -3.47 16.75
CA SER A 149 6.88 -2.14 17.10
C SER A 149 5.74 -1.14 17.21
N LEU A 150 4.78 -1.15 16.28
CA LEU A 150 3.60 -0.29 16.35
C LEU A 150 2.70 -0.64 17.53
N ALA A 151 2.45 -1.93 17.79
CA ALA A 151 1.67 -2.37 18.94
C ALA A 151 2.29 -1.99 20.30
N GLY A 152 3.61 -1.74 20.35
CA GLY A 152 4.29 -1.24 21.54
C GLY A 152 4.30 0.30 21.68
N LYS A 153 3.93 1.03 20.63
CA LYS A 153 3.98 2.50 20.57
C LYS A 153 2.60 3.15 20.53
N LEU A 154 1.64 2.51 19.86
CA LEU A 154 0.30 3.02 19.60
C LEU A 154 -0.70 2.29 20.50
N ASP A 155 -1.75 3.00 20.88
CA ASP A 155 -2.84 2.43 21.66
C ASP A 155 -3.84 1.69 20.75
N ASN A 156 -4.61 0.75 21.33
CA ASN A 156 -5.71 0.06 20.65
C ASN A 156 -5.32 -0.69 19.36
N VAL A 157 -4.10 -1.23 19.29
CA VAL A 157 -3.60 -1.99 18.13
C VAL A 157 -4.06 -3.44 18.16
N SER A 158 -4.64 -3.89 17.05
CA SER A 158 -4.92 -5.28 16.71
C SER A 158 -3.99 -5.71 15.59
N LEU A 159 -3.20 -6.76 15.80
CA LEU A 159 -2.28 -7.30 14.80
C LEU A 159 -2.97 -8.41 14.01
N VAL A 160 -3.05 -8.22 12.69
CA VAL A 160 -3.45 -9.23 11.73
C VAL A 160 -2.19 -9.73 11.05
N LYS A 161 -1.84 -11.00 11.29
CA LYS A 161 -0.63 -11.62 10.74
C LYS A 161 -1.00 -12.56 9.59
N PHE A 162 -0.31 -12.43 8.46
CA PHE A 162 -0.45 -13.35 7.33
C PHE A 162 0.50 -14.55 7.43
N SER A 163 0.18 -15.59 6.66
CA SER A 163 1.01 -16.79 6.50
C SER A 163 2.33 -16.46 5.81
N ASP A 164 3.35 -17.30 6.01
CA ASP A 164 4.69 -17.04 5.48
C ASP A 164 4.68 -16.74 3.98
N GLY A 165 5.19 -15.55 3.61
CA GLY A 165 5.25 -15.06 2.24
C GLY A 165 3.97 -14.43 1.67
N ASP A 166 2.87 -14.41 2.41
CA ASP A 166 1.65 -13.68 2.03
C ASP A 166 1.65 -12.23 2.54
N ASP A 167 1.08 -11.35 1.73
CA ASP A 167 0.72 -9.96 2.06
C ASP A 167 -0.81 -9.79 1.98
N VAL A 168 -1.33 -8.60 2.25
CA VAL A 168 -2.80 -8.36 2.24
C VAL A 168 -3.35 -8.61 0.82
N ALA A 169 -2.64 -8.13 -0.20
CA ALA A 169 -3.08 -8.25 -1.58
C ALA A 169 -3.09 -9.71 -2.06
N SER A 170 -2.05 -10.50 -1.77
CA SER A 170 -1.97 -11.92 -2.12
C SER A 170 -2.99 -12.75 -1.34
N PHE A 171 -3.21 -12.43 -0.07
CA PHE A 171 -4.23 -13.08 0.76
C PHE A 171 -5.63 -12.85 0.19
N VAL A 172 -5.99 -11.59 -0.10
CA VAL A 172 -7.32 -11.27 -0.67
C VAL A 172 -7.49 -11.88 -2.06
N GLN A 173 -6.42 -11.94 -2.86
CA GLN A 173 -6.45 -12.59 -4.16
C GLN A 173 -6.74 -14.10 -4.05
N ARG A 174 -6.22 -14.76 -3.02
CA ARG A 174 -6.33 -16.21 -2.80
C ARG A 174 -7.62 -16.62 -2.09
N GLU A 175 -7.97 -15.93 -1.01
CA GLU A 175 -9.05 -16.32 -0.08
C GLU A 175 -10.31 -15.45 -0.21
N GLY A 176 -10.24 -14.33 -0.92
CA GLY A 176 -11.34 -13.37 -1.04
C GLY A 176 -11.31 -12.28 0.03
N VAL A 177 -12.18 -11.27 -0.13
CA VAL A 177 -12.23 -10.12 0.80
C VAL A 177 -12.94 -10.49 2.09
N GLU A 178 -13.91 -11.38 2.01
CA GLU A 178 -14.70 -11.88 3.13
C GLU A 178 -13.79 -12.57 4.18
N ALA A 179 -12.78 -13.31 3.73
CA ALA A 179 -11.78 -13.89 4.61
C ALA A 179 -10.94 -12.83 5.34
N LEU A 180 -10.66 -11.69 4.69
CA LEU A 180 -9.96 -10.56 5.33
C LEU A 180 -10.88 -9.87 6.35
N GLU A 181 -12.17 -9.73 6.04
CA GLU A 181 -13.18 -9.21 6.99
C GLU A 181 -13.23 -10.06 8.27
N GLU A 182 -13.23 -11.39 8.14
CA GLU A 182 -13.20 -12.30 9.29
C GLU A 182 -11.92 -12.17 10.13
N MET A 183 -10.76 -11.98 9.50
CA MET A 183 -9.49 -11.76 10.20
C MET A 183 -9.47 -10.42 10.95
N VAL A 184 -10.09 -9.39 10.37
CA VAL A 184 -10.22 -8.09 11.01
C VAL A 184 -11.20 -8.19 12.16
N GLY A 185 -12.34 -8.88 12.03
CA GLY A 185 -13.32 -9.09 13.10
C GLY A 185 -14.25 -7.91 13.31
#